data_AF-A0A1Y4WB25-F1
#
_entry.id   AF-A0A1Y4WB25-F1
#
_cell.length_a   1.000
_cell.length_b   1.000
_cell.length_c   1.000
_cell.angle_alpha   90.00
_cell.angle_beta   90.00
_cell.angle_gamma   90.00
#
_symmetry.space_group_name_H-M   'P 1'
#
loop_
_entity.id
_entity.type
_entity.pdbx_description
1 polymer ?
#
loop_
_entity_poly.entity_id
_entity_poly.type
_entity_poly.pdbx_seq_one_letter_code
_entity_poly.pdbx_strand_id
1 'polypeptide(L)'
;MRKTTKGHGMAGAVLTAVLVAGLMVLLVVAMLTGYFGGSTDGAATALVLVYVLILLAVAGGVMAALVQRWREVKGGEEDEARKY
;
A
#
# COMPACT_ATOMS: atom_id res chain seq x y z
N MET A 1 -21.35 9.83 15.22
CA MET A 1 -21.13 8.48 15.76
C MET A 1 -19.63 8.24 15.94
N ARG A 2 -19.10 8.29 17.16
CA ARG A 2 -17.67 7.99 17.44
C ARG A 2 -17.59 6.54 17.90
N LYS A 3 -17.26 5.62 16.99
CA LYS A 3 -16.89 4.23 17.37
C LYS A 3 -15.40 4.23 17.69
N THR A 4 -15.09 4.25 18.99
CA THR A 4 -13.74 4.05 19.50
C THR A 4 -13.32 2.61 19.23
N THR A 5 -12.67 2.33 18.09
CA THR A 5 -11.93 1.08 17.93
C THR A 5 -10.66 1.19 18.77
N LYS A 6 -10.76 0.72 20.01
CA LYS A 6 -9.68 0.57 20.99
C LYS A 6 -8.49 -0.17 20.38
N GLY A 7 -7.52 0.52 19.74
CA GLY A 7 -6.19 0.06 19.28
C GLY A 7 -6.10 -1.12 18.27
N HIS A 8 -6.96 -2.12 18.36
CA HIS A 8 -6.85 -3.41 17.68
C HIS A 8 -7.34 -3.36 16.22
N GLY A 9 -8.19 -2.39 15.86
CA GLY A 9 -8.72 -2.23 14.50
C GLY A 9 -7.73 -1.63 13.49
N MET A 10 -6.67 -0.97 13.97
CA MET A 10 -5.60 -0.44 13.12
C MET A 10 -4.56 -1.50 12.80
N ALA A 11 -4.18 -2.33 13.78
CA ALA A 11 -3.17 -3.38 13.59
C ALA A 11 -3.54 -4.36 12.47
N GLY A 12 -4.80 -4.82 12.43
CA GLY A 12 -5.28 -5.69 11.35
C GLY A 12 -5.25 -5.01 9.97
N ALA A 13 -5.65 -3.73 9.89
CA ALA A 13 -5.63 -3.00 8.62
C ALA A 13 -4.21 -2.72 8.13
N VAL A 14 -3.29 -2.37 9.04
CA VAL A 14 -1.88 -2.18 8.73
C VAL A 14 -1.25 -3.49 8.27
N LEU A 15 -1.50 -4.60 8.97
CA LEU A 15 -1.00 -5.92 8.58
C LEU A 15 -1.48 -6.32 7.18
N THR A 16 -2.78 -6.20 6.90
CA THR A 16 -3.33 -6.50 5.58
C THR A 16 -2.72 -5.62 4.50
N ALA A 17 -2.60 -4.32 4.75
CA ALA A 17 -2.00 -3.40 3.77
C ALA A 17 -0.52 -3.69 3.51
N VAL A 18 0.26 -4.02 4.55
CA VAL A 18 1.67 -4.45 4.40
C VAL A 18 1.76 -5.77 3.64
N LEU A 19 0.90 -6.74 3.94
CA LEU A 19 0.86 -8.02 3.23
C LEU A 19 0.50 -7.84 1.76
N VAL A 20 -0.52 -7.04 1.45
CA VAL A 20 -0.93 -6.75 0.06
C VAL A 20 0.18 -5.99 -0.67
N ALA A 21 0.72 -4.92 -0.10
CA ALA A 21 1.82 -4.16 -0.72
C ALA A 21 3.05 -5.04 -0.94
N GLY A 22 3.41 -5.87 0.05
CA GLY A 22 4.52 -6.83 -0.06
C GLY A 22 4.28 -7.87 -1.15
N LEU A 23 3.07 -8.43 -1.24
CA LEU A 23 2.71 -9.35 -2.32
C LEU A 23 2.80 -8.68 -3.69
N MET A 24 2.34 -7.43 -3.82
CA MET A 24 2.47 -6.68 -5.08
C MET A 24 3.92 -6.46 -5.47
N VAL A 25 4.80 -6.12 -4.52
CA VAL A 25 6.24 -6.00 -4.77
C VAL A 25 6.83 -7.33 -5.21
N LEU A 26 6.48 -8.43 -4.55
CA LEU A 26 6.92 -9.78 -4.93
C LEU A 26 6.48 -10.13 -6.36
N LEU A 27 5.25 -9.79 -6.74
CA LEU A 27 4.73 -10.01 -8.10
C LEU A 27 5.52 -9.19 -9.14
N VAL A 28 5.84 -7.92 -8.84
CA VAL A 28 6.68 -7.10 -9.71
C VAL A 28 8.07 -7.73 -9.88
N VAL A 29 8.70 -8.16 -8.79
CA VAL A 29 10.03 -8.80 -8.85
C VAL A 29 9.99 -10.09 -9.66
N ALA A 30 9.00 -10.96 -9.44
CA ALA A 30 8.84 -12.20 -10.18
C ALA A 30 8.63 -11.93 -11.69
N MET A 31 7.79 -10.95 -12.03
CA MET A 31 7.53 -10.57 -13.41
C MET A 31 8.79 -10.02 -14.08
N LEU A 32 9.53 -9.11 -13.42
CA LEU A 32 10.76 -8.54 -13.96
C LEU A 32 11.86 -9.61 -14.12
N THR A 33 11.95 -10.57 -13.20
CA THR A 33 12.88 -11.70 -13.31
C THR A 33 12.59 -12.53 -14.56
N GLY A 34 11.31 -12.82 -14.84
CA GLY A 34 10.93 -13.53 -16.07
C GLY A 34 11.17 -12.70 -17.33
N TYR A 35 10.89 -11.40 -17.28
CA TYR A 35 11.09 -10.47 -18.39
C TYR A 35 12.58 -10.35 -18.77
N PHE A 36 13.48 -10.13 -17.80
CA PHE A 36 14.92 -10.02 -18.06
C PHE A 36 15.61 -11.37 -18.31
N GLY A 37 14.95 -12.49 -18.02
CA GLY A 37 15.47 -13.84 -18.27
C GLY A 37 15.22 -14.38 -19.69
N GLY A 38 14.47 -13.66 -20.53
CA GLY A 38 14.09 -14.10 -21.87
C GLY A 38 14.39 -13.07 -22.97
N SER A 39 14.18 -13.47 -24.23
CA SER A 39 14.15 -12.54 -25.37
C SER A 39 12.79 -11.87 -25.45
N THR A 40 12.73 -10.57 -25.21
CA THR A 40 11.48 -9.79 -25.22
C THR A 40 11.45 -8.79 -26.36
N ASP A 41 10.27 -8.56 -26.93
CA ASP A 41 10.06 -7.57 -27.98
C ASP A 41 9.64 -6.21 -27.42
N GLY A 42 9.59 -5.19 -28.29
CA GLY A 42 9.24 -3.82 -27.89
C GLY A 42 7.81 -3.71 -27.33
N ALA A 43 6.87 -4.51 -27.84
CA ALA A 43 5.49 -4.52 -27.38
C ALA A 43 5.37 -5.10 -25.96
N ALA A 44 6.01 -6.24 -25.68
CA ALA A 44 6.06 -6.81 -24.34
C ALA A 44 6.74 -5.86 -23.35
N THR A 45 7.81 -5.17 -23.78
CA THR A 45 8.49 -4.14 -22.97
C THR A 45 7.53 -3.04 -22.53
N ALA A 46 6.77 -2.47 -23.47
CA ALA A 46 5.82 -1.40 -23.20
C ALA A 46 4.70 -1.86 -22.24
N LEU A 47 4.18 -3.07 -22.44
CA LEU A 47 3.15 -3.64 -21.59
C LEU A 47 3.65 -3.83 -20.14
N VAL A 48 4.84 -4.41 -19.98
CA VAL A 48 5.49 -4.61 -18.67
C VAL A 48 5.70 -3.29 -17.94
N LEU A 49 6.17 -2.26 -18.64
CA LEU A 49 6.34 -0.92 -18.08
C LEU A 49 5.02 -0.35 -17.54
N VAL A 50 3.95 -0.39 -18.34
CA VAL A 50 2.62 0.08 -17.91
C VAL A 50 2.14 -0.72 -16.70
N TYR A 51 2.34 -2.03 -16.70
CA TYR A 51 1.91 -2.90 -15.61
C TYR A 51 2.63 -2.59 -14.29
N VAL A 52 3.96 -2.40 -14.33
CA VAL A 52 4.74 -1.99 -13.16
C VAL A 52 4.26 -0.65 -12.63
N LEU A 53 4.01 0.33 -13.49
CA LEU A 53 3.52 1.65 -13.08
C LEU A 53 2.16 1.56 -12.37
N ILE A 54 1.24 0.75 -12.88
CA ILE A 54 -0.06 0.52 -12.26
C ILE A 54 0.11 -0.12 -10.88
N LEU A 55 0.94 -1.16 -10.76
CA LEU A 55 1.16 -1.85 -9.48
C LEU A 55 1.79 -0.92 -8.44
N LEU A 56 2.75 -0.08 -8.85
CA LEU A 56 3.35 0.93 -7.98
C LEU A 56 2.34 2.01 -7.56
N ALA A 57 1.48 2.45 -8.47
CA ALA A 57 0.42 3.43 -8.16
C ALA A 57 -0.56 2.88 -7.12
N VAL A 58 -0.98 1.61 -7.27
CA VAL A 58 -1.86 0.94 -6.30
C VAL A 58 -1.16 0.78 -4.94
N ALA A 59 0.09 0.30 -4.92
CA ALA A 59 0.85 0.16 -3.68
C ALA A 59 1.04 1.52 -2.97
N GLY A 60 1.34 2.57 -3.73
CA GLY A 60 1.42 3.94 -3.23
C GLY A 60 0.09 4.45 -2.66
N GLY A 61 -1.03 4.17 -3.33
CA GLY A 61 -2.37 4.53 -2.87
C GLY A 61 -2.75 3.84 -1.55
N VAL A 62 -2.43 2.55 -1.41
CA VAL A 62 -2.65 1.80 -0.16
C VAL A 62 -1.83 2.39 0.99
N MET A 63 -0.56 2.72 0.74
CA MET A 63 0.31 3.37 1.73
C MET A 63 -0.20 4.76 2.12
N ALA A 64 -0.64 5.56 1.15
CA ALA A 64 -1.21 6.88 1.40
C ALA A 64 -2.47 6.79 2.28
N ALA A 65 -3.36 5.84 2.00
CA ALA A 65 -4.56 5.60 2.79
C ALA A 65 -4.24 5.18 4.24
N LEU A 66 -3.20 4.35 4.44
CA LEU A 66 -2.72 4.00 5.79
C LEU A 66 -2.19 5.22 6.54
N VAL A 67 -1.36 6.04 5.90
CA VAL A 67 -0.77 7.24 6.52
C VAL A 67 -1.86 8.25 6.87
N GLN A 68 -2.84 8.46 5.98
CA GLN A 68 -3.99 9.31 6.25
C GLN A 68 -4.73 8.82 7.50
N ARG A 69 -5.07 7.53 7.56
CA ARG A 69 -5.79 6.95 8.70
C ARG A 69 -4.99 7.03 9.99
N TRP A 70 -3.66 6.85 9.95
CA TRP A 70 -2.81 7.00 11.12
C TRP A 70 -2.80 8.44 11.64
N ARG A 71 -2.71 9.43 10.75
CA ARG A 71 -2.80 10.85 11.11
C ARG A 71 -4.14 11.21 11.75
N GLU A 72 -5.24 10.70 11.18
CA GLU A 72 -6.60 10.91 11.74
C GLU A 72 -6.73 10.33 13.15
N VAL A 73 -6.20 9.12 13.40
CA VAL A 73 -6.22 8.51 14.74
C VAL A 73 -5.40 9.32 15.74
N LYS A 74 -4.19 9.75 15.38
CA LYS A 74 -3.33 10.53 16.28
C LYS A 74 -3.89 11.93 16.57
N GLY A 75 -4.41 12.63 15.56
CA GLY A 75 -5.00 13.96 15.74
C GLY A 75 -6.24 13.94 16.64
N GLY A 76 -7.05 12.88 16.57
CA GLY A 76 -8.19 12.70 17.47
C GLY A 76 -7.82 12.50 18.94
N GLU A 77 -6.63 11.97 19.23
CA GLU A 77 -6.10 11.83 20.60
C GLU A 77 -5.55 13.17 21.12
N GLU A 78 -4.90 13.96 20.26
CA GLU A 78 -4.38 15.29 20.61
C GLU A 78 -5.50 16.32 20.90
N ASP A 79 -6.61 16.28 20.16
CA ASP A 79 -7.78 17.14 20.38
C ASP A 79 -8.53 16.80 21.69
N GLU A 80 -8.52 15.54 22.09
CA GLU A 80 -9.14 15.08 23.35
C GLU A 80 -8.30 15.46 24.56
N ALA A 81 -6.97 15.44 24.43
CA ALA A 81 -6.03 15.88 25.47
C ALA A 81 -6.09 17.40 25.73
N ARG A 82 -6.39 18.23 24.73
CA ARG A 82 -6.56 19.69 24.88
C ARG A 82 -7.84 20.12 25.62
N LYS A 83 -8.76 19.18 25.83
CA LYS A 83 -10.06 19.44 26.47
C LYS A 83 -10.03 19.38 28.00
N TYR A 84 -8.89 19.00 28.56
CA TYR A 84 -8.59 18.92 29.99
C TYR A 84 -7.35 19.75 30.31
#